data_AF-A0A3C1BUM0-F1
#
_entry.id   AF-A0A3C1BUM0-F1
#
_cell.length_a   1.000
_cell.length_b   1.000
_cell.length_c   1.000
_cell.angle_alpha   90.00
_cell.angle_beta   90.00
_cell.angle_gamma   90.00
#
_symmetry.space_group_name_H-M   'P 1'
#
loop_
_entity.id
_entity.type
_entity.pdbx_description
1 polymer ?
#
loop_
_entity_poly.entity_id
_entity_poly.type
_entity_poly.pdbx_seq_one_letter_code
_entity_poly.pdbx_strand_id
1 'polypeptide(L)'
;ADSGFQCASCHEKPSDVLQSKHIQVQDFHSCFSCHIEDKEFKLSNTLHSAHFTHMDIDNAACVSCHIEENGTIRVDTKNNFTADTESALTAFKSFYQTGTLANSHKNAGLSCDACHKAYDYDEADSMSSKCVNCHGSYEELAKITEDTEYDANPHKSHYPTLACTKCHSAHSQFQDFCSKCHQWNYSWKQKVNK
;
A
#
# COMPACT_ATOMS: atom_id res chain seq x y z
N ALA A 1 -23.14 7.78 -15.12
CA ALA A 1 -23.19 8.26 -13.72
C ALA A 1 -21.76 8.58 -13.32
N ASP A 2 -21.56 9.70 -12.63
CA ASP A 2 -20.25 10.27 -12.36
C ASP A 2 -19.33 9.26 -11.65
N SER A 3 -18.33 8.75 -12.37
CA SER A 3 -17.42 7.71 -11.89
C SER A 3 -16.48 8.22 -10.80
N GLY A 4 -16.57 9.48 -10.34
CA GLY A 4 -15.70 9.97 -9.27
C GLY A 4 -14.24 10.10 -9.66
N PHE A 5 -13.98 9.94 -10.95
CA PHE A 5 -12.67 9.96 -11.57
C PHE A 5 -12.72 10.89 -12.77
N GLN A 6 -11.72 11.75 -12.90
CA GLN A 6 -11.68 12.82 -13.90
C GLN A 6 -10.90 12.43 -15.16
N CYS A 7 -11.00 11.18 -15.62
CA CYS A 7 -10.18 10.64 -16.73
C CYS A 7 -10.31 11.48 -18.01
N ALA A 8 -11.53 11.91 -18.32
CA ALA A 8 -11.84 12.68 -19.53
C ALA A 8 -11.28 14.11 -19.53
N SER A 9 -10.77 14.59 -18.38
CA SER A 9 -10.10 15.89 -18.30
C SER A 9 -8.73 15.90 -18.98
N CYS A 10 -8.10 14.72 -19.12
CA CYS A 10 -6.76 14.57 -19.70
C CYS A 10 -6.69 13.59 -20.88
N HIS A 11 -7.65 12.67 -21.00
CA HIS A 11 -7.71 11.68 -22.07
C HIS A 11 -8.98 11.83 -22.89
N GLU A 12 -8.85 11.92 -24.22
CA GLU A 12 -9.99 12.14 -25.13
C GLU A 12 -10.87 10.87 -25.21
N LYS A 13 -10.26 9.69 -25.30
CA LYS A 13 -10.98 8.40 -25.40
C LYS A 13 -10.21 7.24 -24.76
N PRO A 14 -10.90 6.16 -24.33
CA PRO A 14 -10.25 5.01 -23.68
C PRO A 14 -9.16 4.35 -24.54
N SER A 15 -9.33 4.33 -25.87
CA SER A 15 -8.34 3.72 -26.78
C SER A 15 -6.97 4.40 -26.75
N ASP A 16 -6.86 5.62 -26.22
CA ASP A 16 -5.58 6.35 -26.15
C ASP A 16 -4.66 5.79 -25.06
N VAL A 17 -5.24 5.12 -24.05
CA VAL A 17 -4.52 4.59 -22.89
C VAL A 17 -4.52 3.06 -22.83
N LEU A 18 -5.33 2.40 -23.67
CA LEU A 18 -5.42 0.95 -23.74
C LEU A 18 -4.39 0.37 -24.73
N GLN A 19 -3.65 -0.65 -24.30
CA GLN A 19 -2.77 -1.41 -25.17
C GLN A 19 -3.57 -2.14 -26.27
N SER A 20 -2.94 -2.40 -27.42
CA SER A 20 -3.60 -3.04 -28.58
C SER A 20 -4.19 -4.42 -28.30
N LYS A 21 -3.67 -5.14 -27.28
CA LYS A 21 -4.16 -6.46 -26.86
C LYS A 21 -5.29 -6.38 -25.82
N HIS A 22 -5.59 -5.20 -25.27
CA HIS A 22 -6.64 -5.02 -24.28
C HIS A 22 -8.01 -4.94 -24.94
N ILE A 23 -9.04 -5.46 -24.27
CA ILE A 23 -10.44 -5.32 -24.70
C ILE A 23 -10.78 -3.82 -24.76
N GLN A 24 -11.23 -3.37 -25.93
CA GLN A 24 -11.61 -1.98 -26.13
C GLN A 24 -12.97 -1.71 -25.49
N VAL A 25 -13.10 -0.57 -24.83
CA VAL A 25 -14.34 -0.12 -24.19
C VAL A 25 -14.77 1.22 -24.76
N GLN A 26 -16.07 1.51 -24.69
CA GLN A 26 -16.63 2.72 -25.29
C GLN A 26 -16.36 3.98 -24.46
N ASP A 27 -16.34 3.86 -23.14
CA ASP A 27 -16.12 4.97 -22.21
C ASP A 27 -15.27 4.54 -21.00
N PHE A 28 -14.77 5.53 -20.24
CA PHE A 28 -13.94 5.28 -19.06
C PHE A 28 -14.69 4.59 -17.90
N HIS A 29 -16.02 4.71 -17.84
CA HIS A 29 -16.81 4.04 -16.81
C HIS A 29 -16.84 2.52 -17.04
N SER A 30 -16.81 2.09 -18.30
CA SER A 30 -16.79 0.69 -18.72
C SER A 30 -15.53 -0.06 -18.28
N CYS A 31 -14.44 0.63 -17.94
CA CYS A 31 -13.25 0.03 -17.33
C CYS A 31 -13.62 -0.74 -16.05
N PHE A 32 -14.49 -0.14 -15.23
CA PHE A 32 -14.92 -0.72 -13.95
C PHE A 32 -15.85 -1.92 -14.12
N SER A 33 -16.43 -2.17 -15.31
CA SER A 33 -17.25 -3.37 -15.54
C SER A 33 -16.42 -4.66 -15.54
N CYS A 34 -15.14 -4.57 -15.93
CA CYS A 34 -14.22 -5.71 -15.92
C CYS A 34 -13.23 -5.67 -14.73
N HIS A 35 -12.85 -4.48 -14.27
CA HIS A 35 -11.91 -4.28 -13.16
C HIS A 35 -12.60 -3.98 -11.82
N ILE A 36 -13.61 -4.76 -11.46
CA ILE A 36 -14.26 -4.71 -10.14
C ILE A 36 -13.38 -5.33 -9.04
N GLU A 37 -13.71 -4.99 -7.79
CA GLU A 37 -13.32 -5.80 -6.63
C GLU A 37 -13.75 -7.27 -6.87
N ASP A 38 -12.86 -8.22 -6.58
CA ASP A 38 -12.97 -9.68 -6.83
C ASP A 38 -12.39 -10.23 -8.14
N LYS A 39 -11.87 -9.39 -9.05
CA LYS A 39 -11.02 -9.88 -10.15
C LYS A 39 -9.53 -9.74 -9.84
N GLU A 40 -8.76 -10.66 -10.41
CA GLU A 40 -7.30 -10.81 -10.25
C GLU A 40 -6.51 -9.54 -10.59
N PHE A 41 -7.05 -8.68 -11.46
CA PHE A 41 -6.39 -7.46 -11.94
C PHE A 41 -7.15 -6.19 -11.53
N LYS A 42 -6.70 -5.58 -10.43
CA LYS A 42 -7.20 -4.29 -9.95
C LYS A 42 -6.71 -3.16 -10.85
N LEU A 43 -7.65 -2.33 -11.32
CA LEU A 43 -7.33 -1.17 -12.17
C LEU A 43 -6.51 -0.12 -11.40
N SER A 44 -6.78 0.08 -10.12
CA SER A 44 -6.11 1.10 -9.28
C SER A 44 -4.59 0.95 -9.27
N ASN A 45 -4.06 -0.25 -9.12
CA ASN A 45 -2.61 -0.50 -9.15
C ASN A 45 -1.98 -0.09 -10.49
N THR A 46 -2.64 -0.44 -11.59
CA THR A 46 -2.18 -0.14 -12.95
C THR A 46 -2.24 1.35 -13.21
N LEU A 47 -3.35 2.02 -12.84
CA LEU A 47 -3.51 3.46 -13.01
C LEU A 47 -2.47 4.24 -12.20
N HIS A 48 -2.34 3.99 -10.90
CA HIS A 48 -1.33 4.68 -10.09
C HIS A 48 0.09 4.43 -10.60
N SER A 49 0.42 3.18 -10.95
CA SER A 49 1.74 2.84 -11.48
C SER A 49 2.02 3.53 -12.82
N ALA A 50 1.02 3.66 -13.68
CA ALA A 50 1.19 4.39 -14.94
C ALA A 50 1.49 5.86 -14.64
N HIS A 51 0.61 6.55 -13.92
CA HIS A 51 0.69 8.01 -13.75
C HIS A 51 1.88 8.45 -12.89
N PHE A 52 2.18 7.77 -11.78
CA PHE A 52 3.29 8.15 -10.89
C PHE A 52 4.68 7.85 -11.45
N THR A 53 4.79 7.31 -12.68
CA THR A 53 6.08 7.26 -13.39
C THR A 53 6.46 8.57 -14.05
N HIS A 54 5.49 9.47 -14.27
CA HIS A 54 5.68 10.74 -14.97
C HIS A 54 5.02 11.93 -14.24
N MET A 55 4.48 11.69 -13.04
CA MET A 55 3.89 12.70 -12.17
C MET A 55 4.43 12.53 -10.75
N ASP A 56 4.60 13.64 -10.05
CA ASP A 56 4.92 13.61 -8.63
C ASP A 56 3.73 13.08 -7.82
N ILE A 57 4.04 12.51 -6.65
CA ILE A 57 3.03 12.06 -5.68
C ILE A 57 2.82 13.19 -4.68
N ASP A 58 1.88 14.08 -4.99
CA ASP A 58 1.44 15.21 -4.16
C ASP A 58 -0.09 15.35 -4.16
N ASN A 59 -0.61 16.31 -3.36
CA ASN A 59 -2.05 16.53 -3.28
C ASN A 59 -2.67 16.93 -4.63
N ALA A 60 -1.95 17.72 -5.44
CA ALA A 60 -2.44 18.15 -6.74
C ALA A 60 -2.62 16.96 -7.69
N ALA A 61 -1.68 16.00 -7.66
CA ALA A 61 -1.79 14.76 -8.41
C ALA A 61 -3.00 13.93 -7.96
N CYS A 62 -3.23 13.78 -6.64
CA CYS A 62 -4.39 13.05 -6.12
C CYS A 62 -5.72 13.64 -6.61
N VAL A 63 -5.92 14.96 -6.45
CA VAL A 63 -7.18 15.62 -6.81
C VAL A 63 -7.33 15.90 -8.31
N SER A 64 -6.27 15.74 -9.09
CA SER A 64 -6.34 15.77 -10.56
C SER A 64 -7.18 14.63 -11.12
N CYS A 65 -7.25 13.52 -10.39
CA CYS A 65 -8.00 12.32 -10.78
C CYS A 65 -9.17 12.05 -9.85
N HIS A 66 -8.99 12.18 -8.54
CA HIS A 66 -10.03 11.90 -7.55
C HIS A 66 -10.85 13.15 -7.25
N ILE A 67 -12.17 12.96 -7.12
CA ILE A 67 -13.02 14.01 -6.55
C ILE A 67 -12.76 14.08 -5.05
N GLU A 68 -12.34 15.26 -4.58
CA GLU A 68 -12.16 15.57 -3.17
C GLU A 68 -13.37 16.33 -2.63
N GLU A 69 -13.83 15.94 -1.44
CA GLU A 69 -14.81 16.67 -0.65
C GLU A 69 -14.38 16.67 0.81
N ASN A 70 -14.28 17.86 1.42
CA ASN A 70 -13.90 18.05 2.82
C ASN A 70 -12.57 17.38 3.22
N GLY A 71 -11.55 17.40 2.34
CA GLY A 71 -10.25 16.79 2.61
C GLY A 71 -10.24 15.27 2.49
N THR A 72 -11.28 14.67 1.91
CA THR A 72 -11.35 13.24 1.62
C THR A 72 -11.52 13.01 0.13
N ILE A 73 -10.76 12.06 -0.42
CA ILE A 73 -10.90 11.61 -1.80
C ILE A 73 -11.77 10.35 -1.87
N ARG A 74 -12.60 10.26 -2.91
CA ARG A 74 -13.33 9.02 -3.22
C ARG A 74 -12.39 8.02 -3.89
N VAL A 75 -12.19 6.86 -3.27
CA VAL A 75 -11.28 5.80 -3.72
C VAL A 75 -12.00 4.64 -4.42
N ASP A 76 -13.27 4.42 -4.09
CA ASP A 76 -14.14 3.49 -4.82
C ASP A 76 -15.56 4.06 -4.99
N THR A 77 -16.07 3.97 -6.21
CA THR A 77 -17.43 4.37 -6.58
C THR A 77 -18.51 3.41 -6.14
N LYS A 78 -18.22 2.11 -6.04
CA LYS A 78 -19.23 1.08 -5.82
C LYS A 78 -19.70 1.07 -4.37
N ASN A 79 -18.76 1.20 -3.44
CA ASN A 79 -19.03 1.17 -2.00
C ASN A 79 -19.00 2.56 -1.34
N ASN A 80 -18.86 3.64 -2.14
CA ASN A 80 -18.67 5.02 -1.68
C ASN A 80 -17.55 5.15 -0.64
N PHE A 81 -16.47 4.42 -0.88
CA PHE A 81 -15.34 4.38 0.03
C PHE A 81 -14.50 5.64 -0.17
N THR A 82 -14.15 6.29 0.93
CA THR A 82 -13.35 7.51 0.96
C THR A 82 -12.09 7.32 1.80
N ALA A 83 -11.09 8.16 1.56
CA ALA A 83 -9.89 8.23 2.36
C ALA A 83 -9.51 9.69 2.59
N ASP A 84 -9.02 10.03 3.78
CA ASP A 84 -8.36 11.33 4.02
C ASP A 84 -7.21 11.53 3.03
N THR A 85 -7.19 12.68 2.36
CA THR A 85 -6.25 12.97 1.27
C THR A 85 -4.80 12.93 1.75
N GLU A 86 -4.51 13.51 2.92
CA GLU A 86 -3.14 13.58 3.48
C GLU A 86 -2.62 12.20 3.89
N SER A 87 -3.50 11.39 4.48
CA SER A 87 -3.18 10.01 4.87
C SER A 87 -2.96 9.13 3.65
N ALA A 88 -3.81 9.26 2.63
CA ALA A 88 -3.63 8.57 1.36
C ALA A 88 -2.31 9.00 0.70
N LEU A 89 -2.01 10.30 0.68
CA LEU A 89 -0.75 10.82 0.14
C LEU A 89 0.46 10.19 0.85
N THR A 90 0.44 10.16 2.17
CA THR A 90 1.52 9.57 2.98
C THR A 90 1.69 8.08 2.67
N ALA A 91 0.59 7.34 2.61
CA ALA A 91 0.60 5.92 2.26
C ALA A 91 1.17 5.68 0.85
N PHE A 92 0.72 6.44 -0.15
CA PHE A 92 1.21 6.32 -1.54
C PHE A 92 2.68 6.72 -1.68
N LYS A 93 3.14 7.79 -1.01
CA LYS A 93 4.56 8.14 -0.97
C LYS A 93 5.39 6.97 -0.45
N SER A 94 5.00 6.38 0.68
CA SER A 94 5.71 5.21 1.21
C SER A 94 5.68 4.03 0.24
N PHE A 95 4.56 3.79 -0.44
CA PHE A 95 4.40 2.66 -1.38
C PHE A 95 5.28 2.78 -2.63
N TYR A 96 5.63 4.00 -3.05
CA TYR A 96 6.50 4.25 -4.20
C TYR A 96 7.95 4.62 -3.84
N GLN A 97 8.22 4.94 -2.59
CA GLN A 97 9.57 5.28 -2.11
C GLN A 97 10.43 4.04 -1.86
N THR A 98 11.59 3.95 -2.51
CA THR A 98 12.61 2.95 -2.19
C THR A 98 13.11 3.11 -0.76
N GLY A 99 13.36 2.00 -0.08
CA GLY A 99 13.80 1.92 1.31
C GLY A 99 12.66 1.79 2.32
N THR A 100 11.40 1.68 1.88
CA THR A 100 10.24 1.55 2.78
C THR A 100 9.65 0.14 2.78
N LEU A 101 8.95 -0.20 3.86
CA LEU A 101 8.26 -1.49 3.98
C LEU A 101 7.08 -1.60 3.01
N ALA A 102 6.31 -0.53 2.81
CA ALA A 102 5.24 -0.48 1.82
C ALA A 102 5.75 -0.77 0.39
N ASN A 103 6.89 -0.19 0.00
CA ASN A 103 7.49 -0.45 -1.31
C ASN A 103 7.94 -1.90 -1.50
N SER A 104 8.44 -2.55 -0.43
CA SER A 104 8.78 -3.98 -0.46
C SER A 104 7.57 -4.84 -0.80
N HIS A 105 6.42 -4.57 -0.17
CA HIS A 105 5.17 -5.29 -0.44
C HIS A 105 4.60 -4.99 -1.83
N LYS A 106 4.69 -3.74 -2.29
CA LYS A 106 4.36 -3.39 -3.69
C LYS A 106 5.20 -4.21 -4.67
N ASN A 107 6.52 -4.28 -4.45
CA ASN A 107 7.44 -5.01 -5.33
C ASN A 107 7.20 -6.53 -5.28
N ALA A 108 6.63 -7.04 -4.19
CA ALA A 108 6.12 -8.41 -4.09
C ALA A 108 4.75 -8.62 -4.80
N GLY A 109 4.21 -7.59 -5.44
CA GLY A 109 2.95 -7.66 -6.20
C GLY A 109 1.69 -7.39 -5.37
N LEU A 110 1.81 -6.98 -4.10
CA LEU A 110 0.65 -6.70 -3.26
C LEU A 110 0.05 -5.32 -3.56
N SER A 111 -1.26 -5.23 -3.37
CA SER A 111 -2.07 -3.99 -3.44
C SER A 111 -2.48 -3.54 -2.04
N CYS A 112 -3.07 -2.34 -1.94
CA CYS A 112 -3.59 -1.82 -0.66
C CYS A 112 -4.63 -2.78 -0.02
N ASP A 113 -5.46 -3.43 -0.84
CA ASP A 113 -6.51 -4.35 -0.36
C ASP A 113 -6.01 -5.73 0.09
N ALA A 114 -4.73 -6.02 -0.10
CA ALA A 114 -4.08 -7.16 0.51
C ALA A 114 -4.06 -7.04 2.04
N CYS A 115 -3.97 -5.81 2.56
CA CYS A 115 -4.00 -5.53 3.99
C CYS A 115 -5.29 -4.80 4.42
N HIS A 116 -5.77 -3.82 3.65
CA HIS A 116 -6.90 -2.98 4.02
C HIS A 116 -8.21 -3.48 3.39
N LYS A 117 -9.15 -3.94 4.21
CA LYS A 117 -10.53 -4.21 3.78
C LYS A 117 -11.44 -3.00 3.99
N ALA A 118 -11.02 -2.10 4.87
CA ALA A 118 -11.50 -0.75 5.02
C ALA A 118 -10.28 0.13 5.41
N TYR A 119 -10.35 1.44 5.15
CA TYR A 119 -9.33 2.41 5.57
C TYR A 119 -9.74 2.86 6.96
N ASP A 120 -9.42 2.03 7.94
CA ASP A 120 -9.59 2.35 9.35
C ASP A 120 -8.22 2.75 9.93
N TYR A 121 -8.17 3.94 10.51
CA TYR A 121 -6.96 4.55 11.03
C TYR A 121 -6.45 3.84 12.29
N ASP A 122 -7.31 3.09 12.99
CA ASP A 122 -6.97 2.42 14.25
C ASP A 122 -6.49 0.97 14.06
N GLU A 123 -6.32 0.49 12.82
CA GLU A 123 -5.93 -0.90 12.59
C GLU A 123 -4.49 -1.24 13.01
N ALA A 124 -3.61 -0.26 13.28
CA ALA A 124 -2.17 -0.48 13.42
C ALA A 124 -1.80 -1.55 14.48
N ASP A 125 -2.53 -1.63 15.60
CA ASP A 125 -2.29 -2.65 16.63
C ASP A 125 -2.94 -4.01 16.30
N SER A 126 -3.96 -4.06 15.44
CA SER A 126 -4.64 -5.29 15.00
C SER A 126 -4.00 -5.93 13.75
N MET A 127 -3.13 -5.20 13.06
CA MET A 127 -2.44 -5.62 11.83
C MET A 127 -1.55 -6.84 11.98
N SER A 128 -1.08 -7.16 13.19
CA SER A 128 -0.17 -8.30 13.41
C SER A 128 -0.76 -9.62 12.88
N SER A 129 -2.07 -9.81 13.00
CA SER A 129 -2.79 -10.97 12.44
C SER A 129 -2.66 -11.07 10.92
N LYS A 130 -2.69 -9.94 10.21
CA LYS A 130 -2.53 -9.89 8.74
C LYS A 130 -1.08 -10.17 8.35
N CYS A 131 -0.11 -9.71 9.14
CA CYS A 131 1.31 -10.01 8.90
C CYS A 131 1.61 -11.52 8.98
N VAL A 132 1.15 -12.18 10.04
CA VAL A 132 1.43 -13.62 10.26
C VAL A 132 0.76 -14.53 9.23
N ASN A 133 -0.34 -14.09 8.59
CA ASN A 133 -0.98 -14.86 7.52
C ASN A 133 -0.06 -15.11 6.32
N CYS A 134 0.93 -14.23 6.08
CA CYS A 134 1.88 -14.36 4.97
C CYS A 134 3.30 -14.68 5.45
N HIS A 135 3.71 -14.13 6.60
CA HIS A 135 5.07 -14.25 7.12
C HIS A 135 5.28 -15.43 8.07
N GLY A 136 4.20 -16.08 8.51
CA GLY A 136 4.24 -17.16 9.49
C GLY A 136 4.14 -16.67 10.93
N SER A 137 4.12 -17.63 11.85
CA SER A 137 4.08 -17.41 13.29
C SER A 137 5.35 -16.74 13.83
N TYR A 138 5.26 -16.19 15.05
CA TYR A 138 6.42 -15.61 15.75
C TYR A 138 7.56 -16.63 15.96
N GLU A 139 7.25 -17.91 16.17
CA GLU A 139 8.24 -18.96 16.32
C GLU A 139 8.98 -19.23 15.01
N GLU A 140 8.25 -19.32 13.90
CA GLU A 140 8.83 -19.48 12.56
C GLU A 140 9.70 -18.28 12.21
N LEU A 141 9.22 -17.06 12.50
CA LEU A 141 9.97 -15.82 12.31
C LEU A 141 11.25 -15.79 13.13
N ALA A 142 11.19 -16.18 14.41
CA ALA A 142 12.37 -16.28 15.27
C ALA A 142 13.39 -17.27 14.70
N LYS A 143 12.94 -18.40 14.14
CA LYS A 143 13.82 -19.40 13.54
C LYS A 143 14.48 -18.90 12.26
N ILE A 144 13.73 -18.30 11.34
CA ILE A 144 14.31 -17.82 10.06
C ILE A 144 15.27 -16.63 10.25
N THR A 145 15.19 -15.93 11.39
CA THR A 145 16.11 -14.83 11.73
C THR A 145 17.12 -15.20 12.81
N GLU A 146 17.35 -16.50 13.05
CA GLU A 146 18.32 -16.93 14.07
C GLU A 146 19.75 -16.52 13.73
N ASP A 147 20.13 -16.59 12.46
CA ASP A 147 21.44 -16.18 11.94
C ASP A 147 21.50 -14.68 11.60
N THR A 148 20.97 -13.84 12.49
CA THR A 148 21.01 -12.38 12.34
C THR A 148 22.42 -11.82 12.59
N GLU A 149 22.73 -10.67 11.99
CA GLU A 149 24.00 -9.94 12.21
C GLU A 149 24.08 -9.24 13.58
N TYR A 150 22.96 -9.20 14.31
CA TYR A 150 22.83 -8.55 15.60
C TYR A 150 23.11 -9.51 16.76
N ASP A 151 23.60 -8.97 17.88
CA ASP A 151 23.89 -9.75 19.10
C ASP A 151 22.67 -10.47 19.69
N ALA A 152 21.46 -10.00 19.37
CA ALA A 152 20.22 -10.64 19.74
C ALA A 152 19.25 -10.68 18.56
N ASN A 153 18.40 -11.71 18.55
CA ASN A 153 17.37 -11.86 17.53
C ASN A 153 16.13 -11.06 17.93
N PRO A 154 15.70 -10.03 17.16
CA PRO A 154 14.56 -9.19 17.51
C PRO A 154 13.23 -9.95 17.52
N HIS A 155 13.13 -11.07 16.81
CA HIS A 155 11.92 -11.91 16.79
C HIS A 155 11.91 -12.96 17.91
N LYS A 156 13.01 -13.14 18.63
CA LYS A 156 13.10 -13.99 19.83
C LYS A 156 13.23 -13.12 21.07
N SER A 157 12.16 -12.44 21.43
CA SER A 157 12.14 -11.46 22.54
C SER A 157 11.40 -11.97 23.78
N HIS A 158 11.52 -11.23 24.89
CA HIS A 158 10.70 -11.45 26.09
C HIS A 158 9.24 -10.95 25.94
N TYR A 159 8.86 -10.47 24.74
CA TYR A 159 7.50 -10.15 24.34
C TYR A 159 7.05 -11.14 23.26
N PRO A 160 6.37 -12.25 23.62
CA PRO A 160 6.07 -13.33 22.68
C PRO A 160 5.10 -12.93 21.55
N THR A 161 4.33 -11.86 21.74
CA THR A 161 3.35 -11.34 20.76
C THR A 161 3.49 -9.84 20.57
N LEU A 162 4.73 -9.33 20.57
CA LEU A 162 4.98 -7.91 20.29
C LEU A 162 4.44 -7.57 18.91
N ALA A 163 3.53 -6.59 18.82
CA ALA A 163 2.94 -6.22 17.55
C ALA A 163 4.02 -5.82 16.53
N CYS A 164 3.93 -6.36 15.32
CA CYS A 164 4.93 -6.17 14.27
C CYS A 164 5.17 -4.68 14.00
N THR A 165 4.10 -3.88 14.08
CA THR A 165 4.08 -2.42 13.87
C THR A 165 4.85 -1.61 14.91
N LYS A 166 5.26 -2.20 16.04
CA LYS A 166 6.15 -1.52 17.00
C LYS A 166 7.55 -1.30 16.44
N CYS A 167 7.97 -2.10 15.46
CA CYS A 167 9.22 -1.92 14.74
C CYS A 167 9.00 -1.69 13.23
N HIS A 168 8.14 -2.49 12.62
CA HIS A 168 7.87 -2.52 11.18
C HIS A 168 6.60 -1.74 10.82
N SER A 169 6.74 -0.45 10.59
CA SER A 169 5.65 0.40 10.09
C SER A 169 5.58 0.36 8.57
N ALA A 170 4.42 0.01 8.00
CA ALA A 170 4.24 -0.03 6.55
C ALA A 170 4.40 1.35 5.91
N HIS A 171 3.77 2.36 6.51
CA HIS A 171 3.67 3.72 5.97
C HIS A 171 4.55 4.76 6.69
N SER A 172 5.45 4.30 7.56
CA SER A 172 6.37 5.16 8.32
C SER A 172 7.76 4.51 8.42
N GLN A 173 8.73 5.27 8.91
CA GLN A 173 10.08 4.75 9.11
C GLN A 173 10.12 3.65 10.18
N PHE A 174 11.03 2.68 9.99
CA PHE A 174 11.34 1.65 10.97
C PHE A 174 11.70 2.27 12.32
N GLN A 175 11.29 1.62 13.40
CA GLN A 175 11.63 2.00 14.77
C GLN A 175 12.31 0.83 15.47
N ASP A 176 13.42 1.08 16.16
CA ASP A 176 13.99 0.08 17.06
C ASP A 176 13.26 0.18 18.41
N PHE A 177 12.20 -0.62 18.59
CA PHE A 177 11.45 -0.66 19.85
C PHE A 177 12.33 -1.09 21.04
N CYS A 178 13.30 -1.98 20.79
CA CYS A 178 14.17 -2.54 21.82
C CYS A 178 15.20 -1.52 22.32
N SER A 179 15.53 -0.52 21.49
CA SER A 179 16.47 0.56 21.83
C SER A 179 16.12 1.35 23.10
N LYS A 180 14.86 1.27 23.53
CA LYS A 180 14.38 1.84 24.80
C LYS A 180 15.09 1.28 26.03
N CYS A 181 15.60 0.05 25.95
CA CYS A 181 16.29 -0.63 27.05
C CYS A 181 17.60 -1.30 26.63
N HIS A 182 17.71 -1.74 25.38
CA HIS A 182 18.87 -2.42 24.83
C HIS A 182 19.61 -1.54 23.84
N GLN A 183 20.88 -1.83 23.55
CA GLN A 183 21.71 -1.04 22.63
C GLN A 183 22.28 -1.91 21.51
N TRP A 184 21.44 -2.78 20.94
CA TRP A 184 21.80 -3.63 19.80
C TRP A 184 21.76 -2.91 18.46
N ASN A 185 21.14 -1.72 18.41
CA ASN A 185 21.06 -0.84 17.25
C ASN A 185 20.45 -1.53 16.03
N TYR A 186 19.24 -2.08 16.20
CA TYR A 186 18.56 -2.76 15.10
C TYR A 186 18.28 -1.78 13.96
N SER A 187 18.44 -2.26 12.74
CA SER A 187 18.08 -1.55 11.53
C SER A 187 17.30 -2.46 10.60
N TRP A 188 16.38 -1.89 9.84
CA TRP A 188 15.70 -2.60 8.78
C TRP A 188 16.10 -2.03 7.42
N LYS A 189 16.36 -2.93 6.47
CA LYS A 189 16.68 -2.59 5.08
C LYS A 189 15.69 -3.30 4.18
N GLN A 190 15.25 -2.60 3.13
CA GLN A 190 14.40 -3.18 2.10
C GLN A 190 15.11 -4.37 1.43
N LYS A 191 14.43 -5.52 1.41
CA LYS A 191 14.93 -6.76 0.79
C LYS A 191 14.31 -7.06 -0.56
N VAL A 192 13.06 -6.66 -0.77
CA VAL A 192 12.33 -6.92 -2.04
C VAL A 192 12.46 -5.69 -2.93
N ASN A 193 13.32 -5.80 -3.94
CA ASN A 193 13.51 -4.78 -4.97
C ASN A 193 12.79 -5.20 -6.26
N LYS A 194 12.51 -4.22 -7.14
CA LYS A 194 11.92 -4.45 -8.47
C LYS A 194 12.99 -4.42 -9.54
#